data_AF-A0A372QLE8-F1
#
_entry.id   AF-A0A372QLE8-F1
#
_cell.length_a   1.000
_cell.length_b   1.000
_cell.length_c   1.000
_cell.angle_alpha   90.00
_cell.angle_beta   90.00
_cell.angle_gamma   90.00
#
_symmetry.space_group_name_H-M   'P 1'
#
loop_
_entity.id
_entity.type
_entity.pdbx_description
1 polymer ?
#
loop_
_entity_poly.entity_id
_entity_poly.type
_entity_poly.pdbx_seq_one_letter_code
_entity_poly.pdbx_strand_id
1 'polypeptide(L)'
;MKGMSEFYGSADEQENINDIYGNGANKILLSKVLKDKHDKVFLCTKFGGLRDSNSAFIGVSGKPEYVRQTCEKSLKRLGVDYIDLYYQYRMDPNTPIEDSTIGALAEFVKEGKVKYIGLSECSAKTLRRAHKVHPIVTIQSLDY
;
A
#
# COMPACT_ATOMS: atom_id res chain seq x y z
N MET A 1 23.34 13.65 -3.08
CA MET A 1 22.03 13.05 -3.36
C MET A 1 21.02 14.19 -3.27
N LYS A 2 20.42 14.62 -4.37
CA LYS A 2 19.46 15.74 -4.34
C LYS A 2 18.18 15.23 -3.68
N GLY A 3 17.80 15.85 -2.56
CA GLY A 3 16.62 15.49 -1.80
C GLY A 3 15.33 15.91 -2.49
N MET A 4 14.23 15.23 -2.17
CA MET A 4 12.87 15.53 -2.67
C MET A 4 12.44 16.98 -2.45
N SER A 5 13.03 17.69 -1.49
CA SER A 5 12.77 19.10 -1.18
C SER A 5 13.10 20.07 -2.33
N GLU A 6 14.01 19.72 -3.24
CA GLU A 6 14.33 20.59 -4.40
C GLU A 6 13.21 20.60 -5.47
N PHE A 7 12.22 19.71 -5.39
CA PHE A 7 11.13 19.62 -6.37
C PHE A 7 9.78 20.17 -5.90
N TYR A 8 9.55 20.34 -4.58
CA TYR A 8 8.20 20.57 -4.04
C TYR A 8 7.98 21.89 -3.30
N GLY A 9 9.01 22.72 -3.09
CA GLY A 9 8.83 24.01 -2.41
C GLY A 9 8.44 23.84 -0.93
N SER A 10 8.44 24.93 -0.17
CA SER A 10 8.46 24.96 1.30
C SER A 10 7.15 24.58 2.00
N ALA A 11 6.41 23.61 1.48
CA ALA A 11 5.22 23.05 2.10
C ALA A 11 5.42 21.56 2.42
N ASP A 12 6.57 21.22 3.01
CA ASP A 12 6.98 19.85 3.30
C ASP A 12 7.20 19.66 4.81
N GLU A 13 6.44 18.75 5.40
CA GLU A 13 7.05 17.74 6.29
C GLU A 13 6.23 16.43 6.41
N GLN A 14 5.16 16.20 5.63
CA GLN A 14 4.33 15.00 5.84
C GLN A 14 3.63 14.38 4.61
N GLU A 15 4.16 14.53 3.40
CA GLU A 15 3.57 13.90 2.20
C GLU A 15 4.12 12.49 1.95
N ASN A 16 3.44 11.47 2.49
CA ASN A 16 3.70 10.07 2.23
C ASN A 16 2.68 9.53 1.21
N ILE A 17 3.16 8.86 0.14
CA ILE A 17 2.35 8.32 -0.97
C ILE A 17 1.34 7.30 -0.44
N ASN A 18 0.18 7.79 -0.07
CA ASN A 18 -0.96 7.02 0.39
C ASN A 18 -2.14 7.32 -0.54
N ASP A 19 -3.02 6.33 -0.78
CA ASP A 19 -4.36 6.53 -1.39
C ASP A 19 -5.22 7.57 -0.62
N ILE A 20 -4.71 8.03 0.52
CA ILE A 20 -5.30 8.96 1.48
C ILE A 20 -5.29 10.40 0.96
N TYR A 21 -4.38 10.79 0.06
CA TYR A 21 -4.23 12.18 -0.38
C TYR A 21 -4.56 12.34 -1.88
N GLY A 22 -5.66 13.06 -2.17
CA GLY A 22 -6.06 13.45 -3.52
C GLY A 22 -7.01 12.50 -4.27
N ASN A 23 -7.71 11.58 -3.59
CA ASN A 23 -8.66 10.63 -4.24
C ASN A 23 -8.04 9.86 -5.43
N GLY A 24 -6.75 9.53 -5.37
CA GLY A 24 -6.01 8.86 -6.43
C GLY A 24 -5.39 9.79 -7.49
N ALA A 25 -5.56 11.11 -7.41
CA ALA A 25 -4.91 12.08 -8.31
C ALA A 25 -3.37 11.96 -8.29
N ASN A 26 -2.77 11.71 -7.12
CA ASN A 26 -1.33 11.49 -7.00
C ASN A 26 -0.86 10.27 -7.81
N LYS A 27 -1.65 9.19 -7.83
CA LYS A 27 -1.32 7.99 -8.63
C LYS A 27 -1.44 8.27 -10.13
N ILE A 28 -2.42 9.09 -10.55
CA ILE A 28 -2.58 9.52 -11.95
C ILE A 28 -1.45 10.46 -12.38
N LEU A 29 -0.91 11.29 -11.48
CA LEU A 29 0.26 12.10 -11.78
C LEU A 29 1.51 11.23 -11.94
N LEU A 30 1.72 10.30 -11.00
CA LEU A 30 2.83 9.35 -11.06
C LEU A 30 2.76 8.43 -12.28
N SER A 31 1.57 8.03 -12.74
CA SER A 31 1.44 7.14 -13.89
C SER A 31 2.07 7.69 -15.17
N LYS A 32 2.07 9.02 -15.35
CA LYS A 32 2.74 9.68 -16.48
C LYS A 32 4.25 9.46 -16.49
N VAL A 33 4.85 9.26 -15.32
CA VAL A 33 6.30 9.04 -15.16
C VAL A 33 6.62 7.54 -15.07
N LEU A 34 5.79 6.77 -14.36
CA LEU A 34 6.02 5.36 -14.08
C LEU A 34 5.89 4.48 -15.32
N LYS A 35 5.02 4.83 -16.27
CA LYS A 35 4.75 4.01 -17.46
C LYS A 35 6.03 3.58 -18.20
N ASP A 36 7.03 4.46 -18.27
CA ASP A 36 8.28 4.24 -19.00
C ASP A 36 9.51 4.06 -18.09
N LYS A 37 9.33 4.13 -16.75
CA LYS A 37 10.44 4.16 -15.79
C LYS A 37 10.22 3.31 -14.55
N HIS A 38 9.20 2.44 -14.54
CA HIS A 38 8.90 1.62 -13.38
C HIS A 38 10.07 0.70 -12.98
N ASP A 39 10.86 0.25 -13.95
CA ASP A 39 12.09 -0.53 -13.75
C ASP A 39 13.20 0.24 -13.00
N LYS A 40 13.12 1.57 -12.95
CA LYS A 40 14.14 2.46 -12.34
C LYS A 40 13.77 2.97 -10.96
N VAL A 41 12.59 2.60 -10.46
CA VAL A 41 12.09 3.04 -9.16
C VAL A 41 11.58 1.84 -8.37
N PHE A 42 11.60 1.97 -7.05
CA PHE A 42 10.99 0.98 -6.17
C PHE A 42 9.64 1.52 -5.70
N LEU A 43 8.56 0.95 -6.22
CA LEU A 43 7.21 1.45 -6.01
C LEU A 43 6.56 0.87 -4.76
N CYS A 44 6.34 1.74 -3.78
CA CYS A 44 5.63 1.42 -2.54
C CYS A 44 4.24 2.06 -2.52
N THR A 45 3.20 1.30 -2.19
CA THR A 45 1.86 1.85 -1.91
C THR A 45 1.15 1.03 -0.84
N LYS A 46 0.05 1.56 -0.30
CA LYS A 46 -0.69 0.97 0.81
C LYS A 46 -2.19 0.85 0.49
N PHE A 47 -2.88 -0.03 1.21
CA PHE A 47 -4.33 -0.22 1.14
C PHE A 47 -4.95 -0.33 2.53
N GLY A 48 -6.28 -0.48 2.55
CA GLY A 48 -7.04 -0.87 3.74
C GLY A 48 -7.97 0.22 4.24
N GLY A 49 -7.74 1.50 3.90
CA GLY A 49 -8.63 2.59 4.29
C GLY A 49 -9.92 2.62 3.48
N LEU A 50 -11.06 2.36 4.13
CA LEU A 50 -12.39 2.54 3.55
C LEU A 50 -12.74 4.02 3.47
N ARG A 51 -13.36 4.38 2.35
CA ARG A 51 -13.77 5.75 2.04
C ARG A 51 -15.22 5.75 1.58
N ASP A 52 -15.99 6.76 1.99
CA ASP A 52 -17.32 7.00 1.42
C ASP A 52 -17.23 7.74 0.06
N SER A 53 -18.38 8.12 -0.50
CA SER A 53 -18.46 8.87 -1.76
C SER A 53 -17.80 10.25 -1.70
N ASN A 54 -17.70 10.84 -0.50
CA ASN A 54 -17.07 12.14 -0.26
C ASN A 54 -15.58 12.02 0.09
N SER A 55 -15.01 10.82 -0.05
CA SER A 55 -13.64 10.50 0.37
C SER A 55 -13.39 10.66 1.88
N ALA A 56 -14.43 10.69 2.71
CA ALA A 56 -14.27 10.66 4.16
C ALA A 56 -13.81 9.26 4.59
N PHE A 57 -12.91 9.20 5.57
CA PHE A 57 -12.44 7.92 6.12
C PHE A 57 -13.54 7.31 6.99
N ILE A 58 -13.97 6.10 6.67
CA ILE A 58 -15.08 5.42 7.36
C ILE A 58 -14.67 4.10 8.02
N GLY A 59 -13.39 3.72 7.94
CA GLY A 59 -12.88 2.54 8.61
C GLY A 59 -11.77 1.84 7.86
N VAL A 60 -11.49 0.61 8.25
CA VAL A 60 -10.43 -0.23 7.71
C VAL A 60 -11.00 -1.57 7.27
N SER A 61 -10.51 -2.11 6.16
CA SER A 61 -10.85 -3.45 5.69
C SER A 61 -9.60 -4.22 5.27
N GLY A 62 -9.40 -5.38 5.88
CA GLY A 62 -8.43 -6.40 5.48
C GLY A 62 -9.07 -7.54 4.68
N LYS A 63 -10.37 -7.45 4.39
CA LYS A 63 -11.11 -8.55 3.74
C LYS A 63 -10.50 -8.90 2.38
N PRO A 64 -10.34 -10.19 2.03
CA PRO A 64 -9.69 -10.63 0.79
C PRO A 64 -10.25 -9.95 -0.45
N GLU A 65 -11.57 -9.77 -0.52
CA GLU A 65 -12.25 -9.16 -1.66
C GLU A 65 -11.88 -7.68 -1.82
N TYR A 66 -11.71 -6.98 -0.69
CA TYR A 66 -11.30 -5.58 -0.67
C TYR A 66 -9.80 -5.41 -0.97
N VAL A 67 -8.95 -6.29 -0.42
CA VAL A 67 -7.53 -6.37 -0.78
C VAL A 67 -7.39 -6.52 -2.29
N ARG A 68 -8.15 -7.47 -2.88
CA ARG A 68 -8.12 -7.71 -4.32
C ARG A 68 -8.57 -6.50 -5.12
N GLN A 69 -9.73 -5.95 -4.77
CA GLN A 69 -10.29 -4.79 -5.45
C GLN A 69 -9.34 -3.57 -5.42
N THR A 70 -8.69 -3.30 -4.29
CA THR A 70 -7.81 -2.13 -4.12
C THR A 70 -6.47 -2.29 -4.82
N CYS A 71 -5.91 -3.50 -4.86
CA CYS A 71 -4.69 -3.80 -5.60
C CYS A 71 -4.90 -3.55 -7.10
N GLU A 72 -5.94 -4.15 -7.69
CA GLU A 72 -6.28 -3.97 -9.12
C GLU A 72 -6.53 -2.50 -9.47
N LYS A 73 -7.26 -1.78 -8.61
CA LYS A 73 -7.48 -0.34 -8.79
C LYS A 73 -6.17 0.45 -8.72
N SER A 74 -5.24 0.07 -7.84
CA SER A 74 -3.94 0.72 -7.72
C SER A 74 -3.10 0.51 -8.96
N LEU A 75 -2.94 -0.73 -9.42
CA LEU A 75 -2.23 -1.07 -10.66
C LEU A 75 -2.79 -0.29 -11.84
N LYS A 76 -4.11 -0.28 -12.01
CA LYS A 76 -4.80 0.47 -13.08
C LYS A 76 -4.56 1.98 -13.00
N ARG A 77 -4.64 2.59 -11.81
CA ARG A 77 -4.43 4.03 -11.62
C ARG A 77 -2.99 4.44 -11.87
N LEU A 78 -2.04 3.60 -11.45
CA LEU A 78 -0.61 3.81 -11.61
C LEU A 78 -0.13 3.47 -13.02
N GLY A 79 -0.91 2.69 -13.79
CA GLY A 79 -0.54 2.26 -15.14
C GLY A 79 0.67 1.32 -15.15
N VAL A 80 0.77 0.45 -14.14
CA VAL A 80 1.88 -0.51 -13.97
C VAL A 80 1.34 -1.93 -13.79
N ASP A 81 2.15 -2.91 -14.17
CA ASP A 81 1.78 -4.33 -14.09
C ASP A 81 1.99 -4.94 -12.70
N TYR A 82 2.89 -4.34 -11.91
CA TYR A 82 3.20 -4.80 -10.55
C TYR A 82 3.44 -3.64 -9.59
N ILE A 83 3.45 -3.94 -8.29
CA ILE A 83 3.87 -3.05 -7.20
C ILE A 83 5.05 -3.73 -6.51
N ASP A 84 6.17 -3.04 -6.28
CA ASP A 84 7.30 -3.65 -5.58
C ASP A 84 6.93 -3.99 -4.14
N LEU A 85 6.29 -3.07 -3.42
CA LEU A 85 5.96 -3.28 -2.02
C LEU A 85 4.56 -2.76 -1.68
N TYR A 86 3.71 -3.67 -1.22
CA TYR A 86 2.32 -3.38 -0.88
C TYR A 86 2.05 -3.57 0.61
N TYR A 87 1.52 -2.52 1.24
CA TYR A 87 1.26 -2.49 2.68
C TYR A 87 -0.22 -2.52 3.02
N GLN A 88 -0.59 -3.24 4.08
CA GLN A 88 -1.80 -2.92 4.82
C GLN A 88 -1.52 -1.71 5.74
N TYR A 89 -2.25 -0.60 5.55
CA TYR A 89 -2.04 0.67 6.27
C TYR A 89 -2.38 0.60 7.77
N ARG A 90 -3.45 -0.11 8.14
CA ARG A 90 -3.89 -0.33 9.51
C ARG A 90 -4.50 -1.72 9.62
N MET A 91 -4.40 -2.34 10.79
CA MET A 91 -5.00 -3.66 11.01
C MET A 91 -6.52 -3.54 11.08
N ASP A 92 -7.22 -4.38 10.31
CA ASP A 92 -8.66 -4.54 10.43
C ASP A 92 -8.95 -5.45 11.64
N PRO A 93 -9.62 -4.95 12.70
CA PRO A 93 -9.88 -5.76 13.89
C PRO A 93 -10.87 -6.90 13.63
N ASN A 94 -11.64 -6.85 12.54
CA ASN A 94 -12.69 -7.81 12.22
C ASN A 94 -12.24 -8.87 11.20
N THR A 95 -11.03 -8.74 10.65
CA THR A 95 -10.50 -9.69 9.66
C THR A 95 -9.22 -10.33 10.20
N PRO A 96 -9.15 -11.67 10.30
CA PRO A 96 -7.90 -12.36 10.64
C PRO A 96 -6.75 -11.96 9.72
N ILE A 97 -5.57 -11.73 10.28
CA ILE A 97 -4.44 -11.25 9.49
C ILE A 97 -3.92 -12.35 8.56
N GLU A 98 -3.98 -13.61 8.98
CA GLU A 98 -3.34 -14.78 8.34
C GLU A 98 -3.90 -15.12 6.95
N ASP A 99 -4.73 -16.15 6.83
CA ASP A 99 -5.17 -16.65 5.53
C ASP A 99 -6.14 -15.70 4.82
N SER A 100 -6.69 -14.72 5.54
CA SER A 100 -7.55 -13.70 4.94
C SER A 100 -6.71 -12.60 4.28
N THR A 101 -6.04 -11.75 5.07
CA THR A 101 -5.35 -10.58 4.50
C THR A 101 -4.03 -10.97 3.85
N ILE A 102 -3.16 -11.68 4.58
CA ILE A 102 -1.86 -12.12 4.05
C ILE A 102 -2.03 -13.21 3.00
N GLY A 103 -3.01 -14.11 3.15
CA GLY A 103 -3.34 -15.09 2.11
C GLY A 103 -3.68 -14.41 0.78
N ALA A 104 -4.54 -13.39 0.78
CA ALA A 104 -4.85 -12.63 -0.43
C ALA A 104 -3.63 -11.92 -1.02
N LEU A 105 -2.75 -11.35 -0.18
CA LEU A 105 -1.51 -10.72 -0.64
C LEU A 105 -0.50 -11.74 -1.19
N ALA A 106 -0.41 -12.92 -0.61
CA ALA A 106 0.44 -14.00 -1.08
C ALA A 106 0.03 -14.50 -2.46
N GLU A 107 -1.27 -14.56 -2.75
CA GLU A 107 -1.76 -14.85 -4.11
C GLU A 107 -1.31 -13.78 -5.10
N PHE A 108 -1.32 -12.50 -4.73
CA PHE A 108 -0.76 -11.45 -5.58
C PHE A 108 0.74 -11.54 -5.80
N VAL A 109 1.49 -12.05 -4.82
CA VAL A 109 2.90 -12.36 -5.01
C VAL A 109 3.09 -13.47 -6.03
N LYS A 110 2.30 -14.55 -5.95
CA LYS A 110 2.31 -15.63 -6.94
C LYS A 110 1.90 -15.17 -8.33
N GLU A 111 0.89 -14.29 -8.43
CA GLU A 111 0.44 -13.68 -9.69
C GLU A 111 1.45 -12.66 -10.27
N GLY A 112 2.50 -12.30 -9.52
CA GLY A 112 3.50 -11.31 -9.94
C GLY A 112 3.05 -9.86 -9.85
N LYS A 113 1.86 -9.60 -9.30
CA LYS A 113 1.27 -8.26 -9.14
C LYS A 113 1.86 -7.47 -7.97
N VAL A 114 2.42 -8.17 -6.98
CA VAL A 114 3.11 -7.58 -5.83
C VAL A 114 4.41 -8.34 -5.64
N LYS A 115 5.55 -7.67 -5.42
CA LYS A 115 6.81 -8.40 -5.13
C LYS A 115 7.00 -8.67 -3.64
N TYR A 116 6.67 -7.69 -2.80
CA TYR A 116 6.91 -7.73 -1.37
C TYR A 116 5.70 -7.26 -0.55
N ILE A 117 5.56 -7.83 0.64
CA ILE A 117 4.50 -7.51 1.58
C ILE A 117 5.08 -6.75 2.77
N GLY A 118 4.44 -5.63 3.10
CA GLY A 118 4.71 -4.87 4.32
C GLY A 118 3.48 -4.75 5.20
N LEU A 119 3.69 -4.48 6.49
CA LEU A 119 2.62 -4.11 7.41
C LEU A 119 2.91 -2.75 8.02
N SER A 120 1.86 -1.97 8.25
CA SER A 120 1.96 -0.70 8.96
C SER A 120 1.19 -0.79 10.26
N GLU A 121 1.72 -0.22 11.34
CA GLU A 121 0.99 -0.04 12.61
C GLU A 121 0.44 -1.37 13.20
N CYS A 122 1.23 -2.44 13.09
CA CYS A 122 0.85 -3.76 13.57
C CYS A 122 1.58 -4.13 14.87
N SER A 123 0.91 -4.86 15.77
CA SER A 123 1.57 -5.41 16.96
C SER A 123 2.60 -6.49 16.58
N ALA A 124 3.62 -6.69 17.42
CA ALA A 124 4.57 -7.79 17.22
C ALA A 124 3.91 -9.18 17.17
N LYS A 125 2.79 -9.37 17.88
CA LYS A 125 2.00 -10.62 17.82
C LYS A 125 1.35 -10.80 16.45
N THR A 126 0.77 -9.73 15.90
CA THR A 126 0.18 -9.72 14.56
C THR A 126 1.23 -9.98 13.50
N LEU A 127 2.37 -9.30 13.56
CA LEU A 127 3.50 -9.53 12.66
C LEU A 127 3.93 -10.99 12.62
N ARG A 128 4.15 -11.61 13.79
CA ARG A 128 4.59 -13.01 13.88
C ARG A 128 3.59 -13.98 13.26
N ARG A 129 2.28 -13.70 13.39
CA ARG A 129 1.21 -14.50 12.77
C ARG A 129 1.21 -14.32 11.25
N ALA A 130 1.29 -13.09 10.78
CA ALA A 130 1.37 -12.74 9.36
C ALA A 130 2.59 -13.40 8.68
N HIS A 131 3.77 -13.27 9.28
CA HIS A 131 5.03 -13.76 8.73
C HIS A 131 5.09 -15.30 8.60
N LYS A 132 4.27 -16.03 9.37
CA LYS A 132 4.14 -17.49 9.21
C LYS A 132 3.41 -17.90 7.94
N VAL A 133 2.53 -17.04 7.42
CA VAL A 133 1.78 -17.29 6.19
C VAL A 133 2.61 -16.90 4.97
N HIS A 134 3.19 -15.70 4.99
CA HIS A 134 4.10 -15.22 3.95
C HIS A 134 5.13 -14.26 4.55
N PRO A 135 6.40 -14.28 4.11
CA PRO A 135 7.40 -13.32 4.56
C PRO A 135 6.91 -11.87 4.46
N ILE A 136 6.96 -11.18 5.60
CA ILE A 136 6.74 -9.73 5.73
C ILE A 136 8.12 -9.08 5.77
N VAL A 137 8.44 -8.26 4.77
CA VAL A 137 9.81 -7.75 4.58
C VAL A 137 10.09 -6.47 5.35
N THR A 138 9.05 -5.81 5.84
CA THR A 138 9.14 -4.49 6.44
C THR A 138 7.93 -4.18 7.30
N ILE A 139 8.17 -3.37 8.32
CA ILE A 139 7.14 -2.76 9.14
C ILE A 139 7.33 -1.26 9.09
N GLN A 140 6.23 -0.55 8.84
CA GLN A 140 6.18 0.89 9.07
C GLN A 140 5.50 1.16 10.42
N SER A 141 6.20 1.85 11.30
CA SER A 141 5.67 2.38 12.55
C SER A 141 5.86 3.89 12.58
N LEU A 142 4.89 4.61 13.11
CA LEU A 142 5.06 6.00 13.50
C LEU A 142 5.67 6.03 14.91
N ASP A 143 6.88 6.58 15.03
CA ASP A 143 7.43 6.91 16.34
C ASP A 143 6.62 8.10 16.90
N TYR A 144 6.09 7.94 18.11
CA TYR A 144 5.46 9.01 18.91
C TYR A 144 6.47 9.59 19.89
#